data_AF-A0A1Y4UTY2-F1
#
_entry.id   AF-A0A1Y4UTY2-F1
#
_cell.length_a   1.000
_cell.length_b   1.000
_cell.length_c   1.000
_cell.angle_alpha   90.00
_cell.angle_beta   90.00
_cell.angle_gamma   90.00
#
_symmetry.space_group_name_H-M   'P 1'
#
loop_
_entity.id
_entity.type
_entity.pdbx_description
1 polymer ?
#
loop_
_entity_poly.entity_id
_entity_poly.type
_entity_poly.pdbx_seq_one_letter_code
_entity_poly.pdbx_strand_id
1 'polypeptide(L)'
;MNQEILTNQDKLLIEKWKTVLDELDNTEKCNERRHKEKRDMLDITLCQCQNDNDDYISSKIKLKLSTTDENWIDWIFSKSSADLYQLTESKELSKSLMTLTTMQRKVVFLFYIHGFSVRDIARIFGSSERNIRKIRERAKSHMKISI
;
A
#
# COMPACT_ATOMS: atom_id res chain seq x y z
N MET A 1 19.81 38.69 -41.44
CA MET A 1 18.84 38.04 -40.54
C MET A 1 17.53 38.80 -40.71
N ASN A 2 16.65 38.32 -41.60
CA ASN A 2 15.42 39.02 -41.95
C ASN A 2 14.44 38.92 -40.77
N GLN A 3 14.15 40.05 -40.13
CA GLN A 3 13.02 40.13 -39.21
C GLN A 3 11.76 40.19 -40.09
N GLU A 4 11.01 39.10 -40.15
CA GLU A 4 9.69 39.09 -40.78
C GLU A 4 8.81 40.15 -40.10
N ILE A 5 8.39 41.14 -40.88
CA ILE A 5 7.51 42.20 -40.41
C ILE A 5 6.14 41.56 -40.20
N LEU A 6 5.80 41.29 -38.94
CA LEU A 6 4.48 40.79 -38.53
C LEU A 6 3.39 41.64 -39.16
N THR A 7 2.48 40.99 -39.89
CA THR A 7 1.34 41.67 -40.49
C THR A 7 0.41 42.19 -39.37
N ASN A 8 -0.43 43.18 -39.69
CA ASN A 8 -1.36 43.73 -38.70
C ASN A 8 -2.35 42.66 -38.17
N GLN A 9 -2.63 41.62 -38.95
CA GLN A 9 -3.43 40.48 -38.52
C GLN A 9 -2.69 39.61 -37.49
N ASP A 10 -1.38 39.38 -37.68
CA ASP A 10 -0.56 38.62 -36.73
C ASP A 10 -0.45 39.33 -35.38
N LYS A 11 -0.31 40.66 -35.39
CA LYS A 11 -0.27 41.47 -34.17
C LYS A 11 -1.56 41.36 -33.37
N LEU A 12 -2.71 41.37 -34.06
CA LEU A 12 -4.03 41.28 -33.46
C LEU A 12 -4.30 39.87 -32.90
N LEU A 13 -3.80 38.83 -33.58
CA LEU A 13 -3.81 37.46 -33.07
C LEU A 13 -2.93 37.31 -31.83
N ILE A 14 -1.71 37.87 -31.83
CA ILE A 14 -0.80 37.83 -30.68
C ILE A 14 -1.44 38.52 -29.46
N GLU A 15 -2.09 39.66 -29.66
CA GLU A 15 -2.79 40.38 -28.59
C GLU A 15 -3.93 39.55 -27.98
N LYS A 16 -4.71 38.86 -28.83
CA LYS A 16 -5.74 37.93 -28.37
C LYS A 16 -5.17 36.76 -27.56
N TRP A 17 -4.03 36.22 -27.96
CA TRP A 17 -3.38 35.10 -27.25
C TRP A 17 -2.73 35.54 -25.94
N LYS A 18 -2.30 36.80 -25.79
CA LYS A 18 -1.79 37.32 -24.51
C LYS A 18 -2.84 37.21 -23.41
N THR A 19 -4.09 37.57 -23.67
CA THR A 19 -5.16 37.43 -22.68
C THR A 19 -5.36 35.98 -22.24
N VAL A 20 -5.30 35.03 -23.19
CA VAL A 20 -5.40 33.59 -22.88
C VAL A 20 -4.22 33.11 -22.04
N LEU A 21 -3.00 33.56 -22.36
CA LEU A 21 -1.81 33.23 -21.60
C LEU A 21 -1.85 33.81 -20.19
N ASP A 22 -2.31 35.05 -20.03
CA ASP A 22 -2.47 35.69 -18.72
C ASP A 22 -3.48 34.94 -17.84
N GLU A 23 -4.59 34.46 -18.43
CA GLU A 23 -5.55 33.62 -17.72
C GLU A 23 -4.93 32.28 -17.29
N LEU A 24 -4.18 31.62 -18.17
CA LEU A 24 -3.50 30.36 -17.85
C LEU A 24 -2.47 30.55 -16.73
N ASP A 25 -1.63 31.58 -16.82
CA ASP A 25 -0.65 31.92 -15.78
C ASP A 25 -1.33 32.20 -14.43
N ASN A 26 -2.49 32.87 -14.44
CA ASN A 26 -3.26 33.10 -13.22
C ASN A 26 -3.86 31.80 -12.66
N THR A 27 -4.32 30.88 -13.52
CA THR A 27 -4.79 29.57 -13.07
C THR A 27 -3.66 28.73 -12.47
N GLU A 28 -2.47 28.73 -13.08
CA GLU A 28 -1.25 28.07 -12.59
C GLU A 28 -0.88 28.59 -11.19
N LYS A 29 -0.77 29.91 -11.04
CA LYS A 29 -0.48 30.57 -9.73
C LYS A 29 -1.52 30.22 -8.67
N CYS A 30 -2.80 30.20 -9.03
CA CYS A 30 -3.87 29.79 -8.11
C CYS A 30 -3.76 28.31 -7.72
N ASN A 31 -3.34 27.46 -8.65
CA ASN A 31 -3.14 26.04 -8.42
C ASN A 31 -1.92 25.82 -7.51
N GLU A 32 -0.78 26.45 -7.80
CA GLU A 32 0.42 26.41 -6.97
C GLU A 32 0.14 26.87 -5.55
N ARG A 33 -0.63 27.96 -5.36
CA ARG A 33 -1.06 28.41 -4.04
C ARG A 33 -1.89 27.36 -3.30
N ARG A 34 -2.93 26.81 -3.96
CA ARG A 34 -3.80 25.76 -3.38
C ARG A 34 -3.02 24.47 -3.06
N HIS A 35 -2.05 24.10 -3.89
CA HIS A 35 -1.22 22.93 -3.67
C HIS A 35 -0.16 23.17 -2.59
N LYS A 36 0.40 24.37 -2.48
CA LYS A 36 1.31 24.76 -1.39
C LYS A 36 0.62 24.67 -0.04
N GLU A 37 -0.56 25.27 0.11
CA GLU A 37 -1.36 25.22 1.35
C GLU A 37 -1.71 23.78 1.76
N LYS A 38 -2.00 22.89 0.81
CA LYS A 38 -2.29 21.48 1.09
C LYS A 38 -1.06 20.64 1.43
N ARG A 39 0.11 20.95 0.84
CA ARG A 39 1.38 20.26 1.18
C ARG A 39 1.81 20.61 2.61
N ASP A 40 1.70 21.88 3.00
CA ASP A 40 2.06 22.33 4.35
C ASP A 40 1.14 21.70 5.42
N MET A 41 -0.11 21.37 5.07
CA MET A 41 -1.05 20.67 5.95
C MET A 41 -0.79 19.17 6.08
N LEU A 42 -0.19 18.53 5.06
CA LEU A 42 0.18 17.10 5.12
C LEU A 42 1.43 16.85 5.99
N ASP A 43 2.26 17.87 6.22
CA ASP A 43 3.57 17.71 6.85
C ASP A 43 3.53 17.81 8.39
N ILE A 44 2.51 18.43 8.99
CA ILE A 44 2.41 18.58 10.45
C ILE A 44 1.61 17.43 11.09
N THR A 45 0.52 16.99 10.46
CA THR A 45 -0.38 15.99 11.06
C THR A 45 0.26 14.61 11.18
N LEU A 46 1.02 14.17 10.17
CA LEU A 46 1.72 12.87 10.21
C LEU A 46 2.95 12.89 11.12
N CYS A 47 3.61 14.05 11.28
CA CYS A 47 4.72 14.22 12.22
C CYS A 47 4.28 14.19 13.68
N GLN A 48 3.01 14.46 13.97
CA GLN A 48 2.49 14.54 15.34
C GLN A 48 1.62 13.33 15.73
N CYS A 49 1.19 12.50 14.77
CA CYS A 49 0.56 11.24 15.10
C CYS A 49 1.60 10.30 15.72
N GLN A 50 1.43 10.02 17.01
CA GLN A 50 2.12 8.92 17.69
C GLN A 50 1.36 7.63 17.41
N ASN A 51 2.08 6.54 17.14
CA ASN A 51 1.47 5.22 17.13
C ASN A 51 1.36 4.68 18.57
N ASP A 52 0.73 3.51 18.75
CA ASP A 52 0.52 2.89 20.08
C ASP A 52 1.81 2.62 20.89
N ASN A 53 3.00 2.80 20.29
CA ASN A 53 4.32 2.68 20.92
C ASN A 53 5.03 4.05 21.11
N ASP A 54 4.30 5.16 21.10
CA ASP A 54 4.80 6.54 21.26
C ASP A 54 5.79 7.05 20.18
N ASP A 55 6.03 6.28 19.12
CA ASP A 55 6.85 6.69 17.98
C ASP A 55 6.08 7.59 17.00
N TYR A 56 6.70 8.69 16.58
CA TYR A 56 6.13 9.58 15.55
C TYR A 56 6.02 8.88 14.19
N ILE A 57 4.82 8.91 13.60
CA ILE A 57 4.50 8.27 12.33
C ILE A 57 5.40 8.76 11.18
N SER A 58 5.78 10.05 11.14
CA SER A 58 6.68 10.56 10.09
C SER A 58 8.06 9.91 10.10
N SER A 59 8.58 9.51 11.27
CA SER A 59 9.87 8.81 11.40
C SER A 59 9.84 7.44 10.71
N LYS A 60 8.67 6.80 10.71
CA LYS A 60 8.45 5.46 10.13
C LYS A 60 8.02 5.53 8.67
N ILE A 61 7.27 6.57 8.30
CA ILE A 61 6.82 6.84 6.92
C ILE A 61 7.90 7.55 6.09
N LYS A 62 8.99 8.05 6.70
CA LYS A 62 10.18 8.59 6.02
C LYS A 62 10.67 7.61 4.96
N LEU A 63 10.13 7.77 3.75
CA LEU A 63 10.69 7.49 2.43
C LEU A 63 11.61 6.28 2.37
N LYS A 64 11.13 5.21 2.98
CA LYS A 64 11.73 3.89 2.91
C LYS A 64 11.37 3.21 1.57
N LEU A 65 10.56 3.91 0.76
CA LEU A 65 10.49 3.83 -0.71
C LEU A 65 11.75 4.37 -1.40
N SER A 66 12.91 4.40 -0.74
CA SER A 66 14.18 4.46 -1.46
C SER A 66 14.19 3.26 -2.39
N THR A 67 14.41 3.49 -3.67
CA THR A 67 14.42 2.54 -4.80
C THR A 67 15.39 1.35 -4.67
N THR A 68 15.92 1.12 -3.47
CA THR A 68 16.96 0.15 -3.10
C THR A 68 16.51 -0.79 -2.00
N ASP A 69 15.34 -0.60 -1.38
CA ASP A 69 14.86 -1.54 -0.35
C ASP A 69 14.11 -2.69 -1.03
N GLU A 70 14.85 -3.74 -1.39
CA GLU A 70 14.33 -4.99 -1.96
C GLU A 70 13.25 -5.65 -1.06
N ASN A 71 13.16 -5.20 0.20
CA ASN A 71 12.24 -5.71 1.21
C ASN A 71 10.99 -4.85 1.41
N TRP A 72 10.63 -3.97 0.46
CA TRP A 72 9.39 -3.18 0.55
C TRP A 72 8.13 -4.07 0.71
N ILE A 73 8.14 -5.26 0.11
CA ILE A 73 7.08 -6.27 0.27
C ILE A 73 6.94 -6.68 1.74
N ASP A 74 8.05 -6.80 2.48
CA ASP A 74 8.05 -7.19 3.90
C ASP A 74 7.50 -6.10 4.83
N TRP A 75 7.41 -4.85 4.36
CA TRP A 75 6.78 -3.78 5.14
C TRP A 75 5.31 -3.62 4.82
N ILE A 76 4.92 -3.87 3.57
CA ILE A 76 3.51 -3.80 3.17
C ILE A 76 2.76 -5.02 3.70
N PHE A 77 3.39 -6.18 3.75
CA PHE A 77 2.82 -7.39 4.33
C PHE A 77 3.56 -7.76 5.61
N SER A 78 2.84 -7.70 6.73
CA SER A 78 3.40 -8.27 7.95
C SER A 78 3.64 -9.77 7.70
N LYS A 79 4.84 -10.26 8.02
CA LYS A 79 5.17 -11.70 8.01
C LYS A 79 4.41 -12.46 9.13
N SER A 80 3.31 -11.90 9.63
CA SER A 80 2.52 -12.46 10.69
C SER A 80 1.40 -13.30 10.10
N SER A 81 1.20 -14.48 10.70
CA SER A 81 0.01 -15.27 10.44
C SER A 81 -1.28 -14.47 10.66
N ALA A 82 -1.29 -13.43 11.52
CA ALA A 82 -2.48 -12.63 11.81
C ALA A 82 -3.07 -11.95 10.57
N ASP A 83 -2.20 -11.47 9.67
CA ASP A 83 -2.58 -10.67 8.50
C ASP A 83 -2.73 -11.51 7.22
N LEU A 84 -2.79 -12.83 7.37
CA LEU A 84 -3.00 -13.77 6.27
C LEU A 84 -4.24 -13.43 5.41
N TYR A 85 -5.26 -12.81 5.99
CA TYR A 85 -6.47 -12.38 5.27
C TYR A 85 -6.21 -11.25 4.25
N GLN A 86 -5.11 -10.51 4.39
CA GLN A 86 -4.72 -9.42 3.49
C GLN A 86 -3.96 -9.95 2.26
N LEU A 87 -3.49 -11.19 2.31
CA LEU A 87 -2.72 -11.84 1.24
C LEU A 87 -3.61 -12.44 0.13
N THR A 88 -4.93 -12.27 0.22
CA THR A 88 -5.89 -12.78 -0.76
C THR A 88 -6.71 -11.63 -1.35
N GLU A 89 -6.87 -11.63 -2.67
CA GLU A 89 -7.75 -10.71 -3.37
C GLU A 89 -9.24 -11.08 -3.18
N SER A 90 -9.55 -12.36 -2.97
CA SER A 90 -10.92 -12.82 -2.75
C SER A 90 -11.46 -12.35 -1.39
N LYS A 91 -12.52 -11.52 -1.43
CA LYS A 91 -13.24 -11.04 -0.25
C LYS A 91 -13.86 -12.19 0.57
N GLU A 92 -14.33 -13.24 -0.10
CA GLU A 92 -14.91 -14.40 0.58
C GLU A 92 -13.84 -15.18 1.33
N LEU A 93 -12.71 -15.44 0.69
CA LEU A 93 -11.59 -16.12 1.32
C LEU A 93 -10.99 -15.30 2.47
N SER A 94 -10.88 -13.98 2.29
CA SER A 94 -10.41 -13.05 3.32
C SER A 94 -11.28 -13.13 4.59
N LYS A 95 -12.61 -13.07 4.43
CA LYS A 95 -13.55 -13.27 5.54
C LYS A 95 -13.38 -14.62 6.21
N SER A 96 -13.26 -15.69 5.43
CA SER A 96 -13.08 -17.03 5.99
C SER A 96 -11.76 -17.16 6.76
N LEU A 97 -10.66 -16.58 6.27
CA LEU A 97 -9.37 -16.54 6.95
C LEU A 97 -9.42 -15.78 8.28
N MET A 98 -10.20 -14.70 8.36
CA MET A 98 -10.42 -13.96 9.61
C MET A 98 -11.11 -14.81 10.69
N THR A 99 -12.00 -15.72 10.29
CA THR A 99 -12.75 -16.59 11.24
C THR A 99 -11.93 -17.75 11.80
N LEU A 100 -10.75 -18.04 11.22
CA LEU A 100 -9.87 -19.09 11.73
C LEU A 100 -9.30 -18.75 13.10
N THR A 101 -9.18 -19.78 13.95
CA THR A 101 -8.46 -19.68 15.22
C THR A 101 -6.98 -19.38 15.00
N THR A 102 -6.31 -18.81 15.99
CA THR A 102 -4.88 -18.48 15.94
C THR A 102 -4.01 -19.68 15.52
N MET A 103 -4.31 -20.87 16.04
CA MET A 103 -3.54 -22.08 15.68
C MET A 103 -3.81 -22.56 14.26
N GLN A 104 -5.07 -22.49 13.79
CA GLN A 104 -5.39 -22.80 12.40
C GLN A 104 -4.67 -21.83 11.45
N ARG A 105 -4.71 -20.53 11.76
CA ARG A 105 -4.08 -19.50 10.94
C ARG A 105 -2.57 -19.69 10.84
N LYS A 106 -1.90 -19.98 11.96
CA LYS A 106 -0.47 -20.31 12.00
C LYS A 106 -0.12 -21.55 11.17
N VAL A 107 -0.92 -22.62 11.27
CA VAL A 107 -0.70 -23.85 10.47
C VAL A 107 -0.90 -23.59 8.98
N VAL A 108 -1.96 -22.87 8.59
CA VAL A 108 -2.23 -22.51 7.19
C VAL A 108 -1.12 -21.61 6.65
N PHE A 109 -0.67 -20.62 7.42
CA PHE A 109 0.42 -19.72 7.04
C PHE A 109 1.72 -20.49 6.77
N LEU A 110 2.17 -21.33 7.70
CA LEU A 110 3.39 -22.12 7.51
C LEU A 110 3.28 -23.11 6.35
N PHE A 111 2.10 -23.71 6.15
CA PHE A 111 1.90 -24.72 5.12
C PHE A 111 1.81 -24.13 3.71
N TYR A 112 0.96 -23.12 3.50
CA TYR A 112 0.68 -22.60 2.15
C TYR A 112 1.58 -21.44 1.74
N ILE A 113 2.01 -20.58 2.67
CA ILE A 113 2.86 -19.42 2.36
C ILE A 113 4.33 -19.80 2.41
N HIS A 114 4.75 -20.56 3.44
CA HIS A 114 6.15 -20.94 3.62
C HIS A 114 6.50 -22.35 3.12
N GLY A 115 5.53 -23.14 2.67
CA GLY A 115 5.78 -24.47 2.07
C GLY A 115 6.30 -25.53 3.04
N PHE A 116 6.15 -25.34 4.36
CA PHE A 116 6.62 -26.33 5.34
C PHE A 116 5.81 -27.62 5.27
N SER A 117 6.48 -28.76 5.47
CA SER A 117 5.81 -30.05 5.58
C SER A 117 5.05 -30.17 6.91
N VAL A 118 4.07 -31.08 6.97
CA VAL A 118 3.34 -31.39 8.21
C VAL A 118 4.29 -31.81 9.33
N ARG A 119 5.37 -32.52 9.00
CA ARG A 119 6.38 -32.96 9.96
C ARG A 119 7.14 -31.77 10.55
N ASP A 120 7.53 -30.82 9.71
CA ASP A 120 8.26 -29.63 10.15
C ASP A 120 7.37 -28.74 11.02
N ILE A 121 6.11 -28.55 10.61
CA ILE A 121 5.13 -27.79 11.39
C ILE A 121 4.87 -28.46 12.75
N ALA A 122 4.77 -29.79 12.77
CA ALA A 122 4.62 -30.56 14.01
C ALA A 122 5.83 -30.37 14.94
N ARG A 123 7.04 -30.38 14.39
CA ARG A 123 8.28 -30.09 15.14
C ARG A 123 8.29 -28.65 15.68
N ILE A 124 7.93 -27.66 14.87
CA ILE A 124 7.89 -26.24 15.26
C ILE A 124 6.91 -26.02 16.43
N PHE A 125 5.74 -26.65 16.39
CA PHE A 125 4.72 -26.51 17.44
C PHE A 125 4.85 -27.51 18.60
N GLY A 126 5.86 -28.39 18.59
CA GLY A 126 5.99 -29.45 19.60
C GLY A 126 4.75 -30.35 19.68
N SER A 127 4.11 -30.65 18.55
CA SER A 127 2.85 -31.36 18.46
C SER A 127 2.96 -32.61 17.58
N SER A 128 1.94 -33.47 17.57
CA SER A 128 1.94 -34.65 16.68
C SER A 128 1.55 -34.27 15.25
N GLU A 129 2.12 -34.98 14.25
CA GLU A 129 1.74 -34.81 12.84
C GLU A 129 0.22 -35.01 12.64
N ARG A 130 -0.38 -35.95 13.38
CA ARG A 130 -1.83 -36.20 13.37
C ARG A 130 -2.62 -34.97 13.81
N ASN A 131 -2.18 -34.28 14.85
CA ASN A 131 -2.83 -33.06 15.33
C ASN A 131 -2.74 -31.94 14.27
N ILE A 132 -1.57 -31.73 13.67
CA ILE A 132 -1.38 -30.73 12.61
C ILE A 132 -2.27 -31.01 11.40
N ARG A 133 -2.36 -32.28 10.95
CA ARG A 133 -3.31 -32.66 9.88
C ARG A 133 -4.75 -32.32 10.26
N LYS A 134 -5.18 -32.67 11.47
CA LYS A 134 -6.54 -32.38 11.95
C LYS A 134 -6.83 -30.88 11.98
N ILE A 135 -5.88 -30.06 12.43
CA ILE A 135 -6.01 -28.59 12.43
C ILE A 135 -6.13 -28.07 11.00
N ARG A 136 -5.27 -28.55 10.09
CA ARG A 136 -5.27 -28.15 8.68
C ARG A 136 -6.57 -28.51 7.97
N GLU A 137 -7.08 -29.73 8.16
CA GLU A 137 -8.35 -30.14 7.53
C GLU A 137 -9.53 -29.30 8.05
N ARG A 138 -9.59 -29.03 9.36
CA ARG A 138 -10.61 -28.11 9.90
C ARG A 138 -10.50 -26.71 9.29
N ALA A 139 -9.28 -26.18 9.17
CA ALA A 139 -9.05 -24.89 8.54
C ALA A 139 -9.52 -24.90 7.08
N LYS A 140 -9.20 -25.95 6.32
CA LYS A 140 -9.65 -26.13 4.93
C LYS A 140 -11.18 -26.11 4.82
N SER A 141 -11.88 -26.81 5.72
CA SER A 141 -13.35 -26.80 5.77
C SER A 141 -13.92 -25.40 6.00
N HIS A 142 -13.31 -24.59 6.88
CA HIS A 142 -13.75 -23.21 7.12
C HIS A 142 -13.50 -22.29 5.93
N MET A 143 -12.37 -22.45 5.24
CA MET A 143 -12.01 -21.62 4.09
C MET A 143 -12.83 -21.97 2.83
N LYS A 144 -13.61 -23.07 2.86
CA LYS A 144 -14.36 -23.61 1.70
C LYS A 144 -13.49 -23.72 0.44
N ILE A 145 -12.19 -23.93 0.60
CA ILE A 145 -11.27 -24.11 -0.51
C ILE A 145 -11.53 -25.50 -1.07
N SER A 146 -12.40 -25.56 -2.08
CA SER A 146 -12.50 -26.70 -2.97
C SER A 146 -11.29 -26.61 -3.91
N ILE A 147 -10.20 -27.28 -3.54
CA ILE A 147 -9.14 -27.64 -4.49
C ILE A 147 -9.59 -28.92 -5.17
#